data_AF-A0A9X2KHN2-F1
#
_entry.id   AF-A0A9X2KHN2-F1
#
_cell.length_a   1.000
_cell.length_b   1.000
_cell.length_c   1.000
_cell.angle_alpha   90.00
_cell.angle_beta   90.00
_cell.angle_gamma   90.00
#
_symmetry.space_group_name_H-M   'P 1'
#
loop_
_entity.id
_entity.type
_entity.pdbx_description
1 polymer ?
#
loop_
_entity_poly.entity_id
_entity_poly.type
_entity_poly.pdbx_seq_one_letter_code
_entity_poly.pdbx_strand_id
1 'polypeptide(L)'
;MNNGTNSSDRDEEVEIIKPSFKARTPYILHFEEQTVAVGDPEFLKQIETFLLSADLATRTTYWERSGSDDDAVFEPDPEPEDMNAVGIEGDEEVFWNAMHAAIFSRTEWPEEESATVYFPEMPDWLERAQSWYFDPACPPLGPGTPGGWVRRHSIEERGHPVGLFQLTDQDSFWVFATEEDLRDVIDLCQSLSRFRAGFAQATPYLGPDDTVGSMALPLICRDSLMEELVIRGVDVETMFWE
;
A
#
# COMPACT_ATOMS: atom_id res chain seq x y z
N MET A 1 -45.08 32.16 22.79
CA MET A 1 -43.92 33.04 22.50
C MET A 1 -42.68 32.31 22.96
N ASN A 2 -41.87 31.87 22.00
CA ASN A 2 -40.57 31.25 22.18
C ASN A 2 -39.56 32.24 22.79
N ASN A 3 -38.66 31.71 23.61
CA ASN A 3 -37.25 32.10 23.83
C ASN A 3 -36.73 31.16 24.93
N GLY A 4 -35.62 30.46 24.84
CA GLY A 4 -34.58 30.44 23.83
C GLY A 4 -33.67 29.22 24.11
N THR A 5 -33.09 28.76 23.01
CA THR A 5 -32.04 27.75 22.86
C THR A 5 -30.82 27.98 23.75
N ASN A 6 -30.34 26.92 24.39
CA ASN A 6 -28.90 26.61 24.54
C ASN A 6 -28.73 25.22 25.17
N SER A 7 -28.52 24.21 24.33
CA SER A 7 -27.53 23.17 24.58
C SER A 7 -27.14 22.66 23.21
N SER A 8 -26.07 23.24 22.66
CA SER A 8 -25.35 22.62 21.58
C SER A 8 -24.64 21.41 22.16
N ASP A 9 -25.35 20.28 22.21
CA ASP A 9 -24.70 18.97 22.14
C ASP A 9 -24.08 18.91 20.74
N ARG A 10 -22.89 19.49 20.61
CA ARG A 10 -21.95 19.04 19.60
C ARG A 10 -21.48 17.70 20.14
N ASP A 11 -22.21 16.65 19.77
CA ASP A 11 -21.58 15.37 19.57
C ASP A 11 -20.39 15.66 18.64
N GLU A 12 -19.18 15.73 19.22
CA GLU A 12 -17.98 15.45 18.46
C GLU A 12 -18.22 14.04 17.94
N GLU A 13 -18.73 13.92 16.71
CA GLU A 13 -18.67 12.68 15.96
C GLU A 13 -17.19 12.31 15.98
N VAL A 14 -16.81 11.42 16.88
CA VAL A 14 -15.53 10.75 16.84
C VAL A 14 -15.57 10.02 15.52
N GLU A 15 -14.93 10.59 14.49
CA GLU A 15 -14.86 9.96 13.18
C GLU A 15 -14.30 8.57 13.37
N ILE A 16 -15.18 7.59 13.15
CA ILE A 16 -14.89 6.19 13.40
C ILE A 16 -14.11 5.71 12.19
N ILE A 17 -12.80 5.53 12.33
CA ILE A 17 -12.00 4.75 11.37
C ILE A 17 -12.74 3.44 11.15
N LYS A 18 -13.12 3.17 9.90
CA LYS A 18 -13.86 1.96 9.57
C LYS A 18 -12.92 0.76 9.66
N PRO A 19 -13.35 -0.36 10.27
CA PRO A 19 -12.56 -1.59 10.25
C PRO A 19 -12.36 -2.05 8.80
N SER A 20 -11.31 -2.83 8.56
CA SER A 20 -11.11 -3.44 7.25
C SER A 20 -12.10 -4.60 7.07
N PHE A 21 -12.76 -4.62 5.92
CA PHE A 21 -13.71 -5.68 5.54
C PHE A 21 -13.61 -6.05 4.05
N LYS A 22 -12.70 -5.39 3.32
CA LYS A 22 -12.38 -5.69 1.94
C LYS A 22 -11.21 -6.66 1.88
N ALA A 23 -11.17 -7.44 0.80
CA ALA A 23 -10.08 -8.38 0.58
C ALA A 23 -8.75 -7.63 0.45
N ARG A 24 -7.66 -8.29 0.87
CA ARG A 24 -6.30 -7.80 0.63
C ARG A 24 -6.02 -7.79 -0.87
N THR A 25 -5.26 -6.80 -1.28
CA THR A 25 -4.71 -6.67 -2.64
C THR A 25 -3.27 -6.17 -2.51
N PRO A 26 -2.38 -6.49 -3.44
CA PRO A 26 -1.02 -5.96 -3.40
C PRO A 26 -1.00 -4.45 -3.63
N TYR A 27 0.04 -3.81 -3.12
CA TYR A 27 0.41 -2.41 -3.39
C TYR A 27 1.48 -2.40 -4.47
N ILE A 28 1.25 -1.64 -5.54
CA ILE A 28 2.21 -1.48 -6.64
C ILE A 28 2.87 -0.11 -6.55
N LEU A 29 4.18 -0.08 -6.40
CA LEU A 29 4.95 1.13 -6.13
C LEU A 29 5.93 1.36 -7.28
N HIS A 30 5.80 2.51 -7.95
CA HIS A 30 6.65 2.92 -9.07
C HIS A 30 7.61 4.03 -8.61
N PHE A 31 8.91 3.79 -8.71
CA PHE A 31 9.95 4.72 -8.31
C PHE A 31 11.08 4.72 -9.35
N GLU A 32 11.30 5.87 -10.00
CA GLU A 32 12.28 6.00 -11.07
C GLU A 32 12.08 4.92 -12.16
N GLU A 33 13.12 4.14 -12.47
CA GLU A 33 13.10 3.03 -13.43
C GLU A 33 12.87 1.68 -12.72
N GLN A 34 12.12 1.68 -11.61
CA GLN A 34 11.84 0.48 -10.82
C GLN A 34 10.36 0.40 -10.44
N THR A 35 9.85 -0.83 -10.40
CA THR A 35 8.51 -1.12 -9.90
C THR A 35 8.60 -2.24 -8.87
N VAL A 36 7.93 -2.06 -7.73
CA VAL A 36 7.91 -3.01 -6.61
C VAL A 36 6.47 -3.30 -6.21
N ALA A 37 6.11 -4.58 -6.17
CA ALA A 37 4.86 -5.06 -5.61
C ALA A 37 5.09 -5.52 -4.16
N VAL A 38 4.19 -5.15 -3.25
CA VAL A 38 4.24 -5.47 -1.82
C VAL A 38 2.88 -6.00 -1.37
N GLY A 39 2.85 -7.00 -0.48
CA GLY A 39 1.61 -7.50 0.12
C GLY A 39 1.61 -9.00 0.32
N ASP A 40 0.43 -9.61 0.25
CA ASP A 40 0.24 -11.03 0.53
C ASP A 40 1.10 -11.93 -0.42
N PRO A 41 1.85 -12.90 0.13
CA PRO A 41 2.69 -13.82 -0.64
C PRO A 41 1.97 -14.53 -1.80
N GLU A 42 0.67 -14.84 -1.67
CA GLU A 42 -0.08 -15.51 -2.75
C GLU A 42 -0.16 -14.63 -4.00
N PHE A 43 -0.40 -13.32 -3.83
CA PHE A 43 -0.44 -12.38 -4.94
C PHE A 43 0.97 -12.12 -5.48
N LEU A 44 1.96 -11.99 -4.60
CA LEU A 44 3.35 -11.76 -5.01
C LEU A 44 3.90 -12.91 -5.87
N LYS A 45 3.60 -14.17 -5.54
CA LYS A 45 3.95 -15.33 -6.37
C LYS A 45 3.34 -15.26 -7.77
N GLN A 46 2.07 -14.86 -7.86
CA GLN A 46 1.39 -14.73 -9.15
C GLN A 46 1.99 -13.61 -9.98
N ILE A 47 2.27 -12.45 -9.36
CA ILE A 47 2.96 -11.32 -10.01
C ILE A 47 4.34 -11.77 -10.51
N GLU A 48 5.15 -12.40 -9.66
CA GLU A 48 6.46 -12.91 -10.05
C GLU A 48 6.37 -13.88 -11.23
N THR A 49 5.41 -14.82 -11.19
CA THR A 49 5.20 -15.77 -12.28
C THR A 49 4.85 -15.05 -13.60
N PHE A 50 4.00 -14.03 -13.55
CA PHE A 50 3.66 -13.22 -14.72
C PHE A 50 4.87 -12.46 -15.26
N LEU A 51 5.64 -11.81 -14.39
CA LEU A 51 6.86 -11.08 -14.77
C LEU A 51 7.90 -11.98 -15.42
N LEU A 52 8.17 -13.15 -14.82
CA LEU A 52 9.10 -14.14 -15.37
C LEU A 52 8.62 -14.69 -16.72
N SER A 53 7.32 -14.90 -16.89
CA SER A 53 6.76 -15.35 -18.19
C SER A 53 6.85 -14.29 -19.29
N ALA A 54 7.03 -13.03 -18.93
CA ALA A 54 7.28 -11.92 -19.83
C ALA A 54 8.78 -11.63 -20.03
N ASP A 55 9.66 -12.57 -19.62
CA ASP A 55 11.12 -12.45 -19.69
C ASP A 55 11.71 -11.26 -18.90
N LEU A 56 11.03 -10.83 -17.83
CA LEU A 56 11.55 -9.81 -16.92
C LEU A 56 12.28 -10.45 -15.73
N ALA A 57 13.48 -9.95 -15.43
CA ALA A 57 14.24 -10.38 -14.26
C ALA A 57 13.64 -9.79 -12.98
N THR A 58 13.20 -10.66 -12.06
CA THR A 58 12.60 -10.26 -10.79
C THR A 58 13.65 -10.16 -9.68
N ARG A 59 13.40 -9.27 -8.72
CA ARG A 59 14.12 -9.14 -7.46
C ARG A 59 13.12 -9.36 -6.33
N THR A 60 13.04 -10.59 -5.87
CA THR A 60 12.13 -11.00 -4.79
C THR A 60 12.82 -10.87 -3.45
N THR A 61 12.12 -10.28 -2.49
CA THR A 61 12.57 -10.20 -1.10
C THR A 61 11.66 -11.04 -0.20
N TYR A 62 12.22 -11.48 0.91
CA TYR A 62 11.56 -12.32 1.91
C TYR A 62 11.68 -11.64 3.27
N TRP A 63 10.73 -11.88 4.16
CA TRP A 63 10.88 -11.51 5.56
C TRP A 63 12.10 -12.23 6.15
N GLU A 64 13.00 -11.50 6.83
CA GLU A 64 13.97 -12.17 7.69
C GLU A 64 13.21 -12.89 8.80
N ARG A 65 13.27 -14.22 8.80
CA ARG A 65 12.83 -14.99 9.97
C ARG A 65 13.77 -14.59 11.09
N SER A 66 13.21 -14.09 12.19
CA SER A 66 13.97 -13.63 13.36
C SER A 66 14.71 -14.82 14.00
N GLY A 67 15.81 -15.24 13.39
CA GLY A 67 16.83 -16.10 13.96
C GLY A 67 17.79 -15.23 14.75
N SER A 68 18.04 -15.58 16.01
CA SER A 68 19.19 -15.00 16.71
C SER A 68 20.46 -15.33 15.92
N ASP A 69 21.38 -14.38 15.78
CA ASP A 69 22.70 -14.50 15.10
C ASP A 69 23.50 -15.78 15.40
N ASP A 70 23.17 -16.51 16.48
CA ASP A 70 23.76 -17.80 16.85
C ASP A 70 23.23 -19.01 16.04
N ASP A 71 22.15 -18.89 15.27
CA ASP A 71 21.50 -20.00 14.51
C ASP A 71 21.70 -19.93 12.97
N ALA A 72 22.44 -18.95 12.47
CA ALA A 72 22.64 -18.65 11.03
C ALA A 72 23.35 -19.74 10.19
N VAL A 73 23.60 -20.94 10.74
CA VAL A 73 24.28 -22.05 10.06
C VAL A 73 23.28 -23.05 9.43
N PHE A 74 21.99 -22.97 9.78
CA PHE A 74 20.94 -23.86 9.26
C PHE A 74 19.61 -23.14 9.02
N GLU A 75 19.64 -21.94 8.44
CA GLU A 75 18.40 -21.37 7.93
C GLU A 75 17.96 -22.15 6.69
N PRO A 76 16.75 -22.76 6.71
CA PRO A 76 16.21 -23.38 5.50
C PRO A 76 16.02 -22.31 4.43
N ASP A 77 16.16 -22.70 3.16
CA ASP A 77 15.89 -21.80 2.03
C ASP A 77 14.53 -21.09 2.22
N PRO A 78 14.43 -19.79 1.94
CA PRO A 78 13.21 -19.02 2.16
C PRO A 78 12.06 -19.65 1.38
N GLU A 79 10.91 -19.83 2.05
CA GLU A 79 9.76 -20.44 1.43
C GLU A 79 8.96 -19.36 0.68
N PRO A 80 8.21 -19.73 -0.37
CA PRO A 80 7.40 -18.77 -1.10
C PRO A 80 6.39 -18.03 -0.19
N GLU A 81 5.96 -18.63 0.93
CA GLU A 81 5.10 -17.99 1.94
C GLU A 81 5.77 -16.86 2.73
N ASP A 82 7.10 -16.77 2.72
CA ASP A 82 7.84 -15.70 3.39
C ASP A 82 8.05 -14.47 2.47
N MET A 83 7.57 -14.51 1.22
CA MET A 83 7.74 -13.41 0.25
C MET A 83 7.07 -12.13 0.77
N ASN A 84 7.79 -11.00 0.74
CA ASN A 84 7.25 -9.71 1.18
C ASN A 84 7.25 -8.63 0.08
N ALA A 85 8.09 -8.77 -0.95
CA ALA A 85 8.01 -7.93 -2.14
C ALA A 85 8.57 -8.62 -3.38
N VAL A 86 8.12 -8.15 -4.55
CA VAL A 86 8.65 -8.54 -5.87
C VAL A 86 8.92 -7.28 -6.67
N GLY A 87 10.18 -7.03 -7.00
CA GLY A 87 10.62 -5.88 -7.78
C GLY A 87 11.08 -6.22 -9.19
N ILE A 88 11.02 -5.25 -10.10
CA ILE A 88 11.64 -5.29 -11.43
C ILE A 88 12.35 -3.98 -11.73
N GLU A 89 13.30 -4.05 -12.66
CA GLU A 89 13.78 -2.89 -13.40
C GLU A 89 12.78 -2.60 -14.54
N GLY A 90 12.22 -1.40 -14.56
CA GLY A 90 11.11 -1.01 -15.42
C GLY A 90 10.11 -0.12 -14.69
N ASP A 91 9.57 0.85 -15.42
CA ASP A 91 8.54 1.76 -14.93
C ASP A 91 7.14 1.12 -14.94
N GLU A 92 6.13 1.94 -14.66
CA GLU A 92 4.71 1.57 -14.67
C GLU A 92 4.29 0.91 -16.00
N GLU A 93 4.70 1.46 -17.14
CA GLU A 93 4.31 0.95 -18.45
C GLU A 93 4.91 -0.44 -18.69
N VAL A 94 6.19 -0.64 -18.34
CA VAL A 94 6.85 -1.95 -18.44
C VAL A 94 6.13 -2.98 -17.58
N PHE A 95 5.82 -2.65 -16.32
CA PHE A 95 5.15 -3.56 -15.39
C PHE A 95 3.77 -4.01 -15.91
N TRP A 96 2.89 -3.06 -16.25
CA TRP A 96 1.53 -3.40 -16.66
C TRP A 96 1.48 -4.10 -18.02
N ASN A 97 2.35 -3.73 -18.96
CA ASN A 97 2.47 -4.44 -20.23
C ASN A 97 2.88 -5.90 -20.03
N ALA A 98 3.80 -6.17 -19.10
CA ALA A 98 4.19 -7.53 -18.74
C ALA A 98 3.03 -8.32 -18.12
N MET A 99 2.24 -7.71 -17.22
CA MET A 99 1.03 -8.34 -16.65
C MET A 99 0.04 -8.73 -17.75
N HIS A 100 -0.31 -7.78 -18.63
CA HIS A 100 -1.23 -8.03 -19.73
C HIS A 100 -0.71 -9.08 -20.71
N ALA A 101 0.57 -9.02 -21.08
CA ALA A 101 1.19 -9.99 -21.98
C ALA A 101 1.20 -11.41 -21.38
N ALA A 102 1.55 -11.52 -20.09
CA ALA A 102 1.55 -12.78 -19.37
C ALA A 102 0.15 -13.42 -19.35
N ILE A 103 -0.87 -12.65 -18.97
CA ILE A 103 -2.26 -13.10 -18.93
C ILE A 103 -2.72 -13.55 -20.33
N PHE A 104 -2.44 -12.74 -21.36
CA PHE A 104 -2.77 -13.08 -22.75
C PHE A 104 -2.10 -14.39 -23.20
N SER A 105 -0.80 -14.55 -22.93
CA SER A 105 -0.04 -15.72 -23.34
C SER A 105 -0.50 -17.03 -22.68
N ARG A 106 -1.07 -16.93 -21.46
CA ARG A 106 -1.54 -18.06 -20.66
C ARG A 106 -3.02 -18.36 -20.86
N THR A 107 -3.72 -17.54 -21.64
CA THR A 107 -5.13 -17.74 -21.95
C THR A 107 -5.29 -18.92 -22.88
N GLU A 108 -6.14 -19.88 -22.50
CA GLU A 108 -6.51 -20.98 -23.38
C GLU A 108 -7.46 -20.47 -24.47
N TRP A 109 -6.98 -20.48 -25.71
CA TRP A 109 -7.75 -20.00 -26.86
C TRP A 109 -8.62 -21.13 -27.44
N PRO A 110 -9.88 -20.86 -27.81
CA PRO A 110 -10.72 -21.85 -28.47
C PRO A 110 -10.08 -22.34 -29.78
N GLU A 111 -10.10 -23.66 -30.02
CA GLU A 111 -9.59 -24.25 -31.27
C GLU A 111 -10.58 -24.13 -32.44
N GLU A 112 -11.87 -23.93 -32.16
CA GLU A 112 -12.92 -23.84 -33.17
C GLU A 112 -12.98 -22.46 -33.85
N GLU A 113 -12.93 -22.43 -35.18
CA GLU A 113 -12.93 -21.17 -35.96
C GLU A 113 -14.19 -20.31 -35.77
N SER A 114 -15.32 -20.90 -35.34
CA SER A 114 -16.58 -20.17 -35.09
C SER A 114 -16.77 -19.74 -33.64
N ALA A 115 -15.82 -20.04 -32.75
CA ALA A 115 -15.94 -19.68 -31.35
C ALA A 115 -15.84 -18.16 -31.17
N THR A 116 -16.71 -17.60 -30.31
CA THR A 116 -16.57 -16.22 -29.87
C THR A 116 -15.38 -16.12 -28.93
N VAL A 117 -14.40 -15.32 -29.31
CA VAL A 117 -13.21 -15.05 -28.51
C VAL A 117 -13.42 -13.79 -27.68
N TYR A 118 -13.18 -13.88 -26.38
CA TYR A 118 -13.14 -12.72 -25.48
C TYR A 118 -11.68 -12.42 -25.15
N PHE A 119 -11.36 -11.13 -25.03
CA PHE A 119 -10.06 -10.74 -24.51
C PHE A 119 -9.97 -11.16 -23.04
N PRO A 120 -8.83 -11.72 -22.60
CA PRO A 120 -8.68 -12.13 -21.23
C PRO A 120 -8.65 -10.90 -20.33
N GLU A 121 -9.45 -10.98 -19.27
CA GLU A 121 -9.57 -9.92 -18.28
C GLU A 121 -8.46 -10.07 -17.23
N MET A 122 -8.10 -8.94 -16.61
CA MET A 122 -7.19 -8.93 -15.46
C MET A 122 -7.88 -9.66 -14.30
N PRO A 123 -7.17 -10.49 -13.50
CA PRO A 123 -7.76 -11.03 -12.28
C PRO A 123 -8.27 -9.91 -11.36
N ASP A 124 -9.46 -10.09 -10.77
CA ASP A 124 -10.12 -9.09 -9.91
C ASP A 124 -9.20 -8.49 -8.84
N TRP A 125 -8.34 -9.31 -8.23
CA TRP A 125 -7.41 -8.84 -7.19
C TRP A 125 -6.34 -7.89 -7.74
N LEU A 126 -5.91 -8.08 -8.98
CA LEU A 126 -4.90 -7.27 -9.66
C LEU A 126 -5.53 -6.01 -10.25
N GLU A 127 -6.76 -6.11 -10.76
CA GLU A 127 -7.55 -4.94 -11.16
C GLU A 127 -7.84 -4.02 -9.96
N ARG A 128 -8.01 -4.59 -8.77
CA ARG A 128 -8.21 -3.83 -7.51
C ARG A 128 -6.90 -3.44 -6.82
N ALA A 129 -5.75 -3.90 -7.30
CA ALA A 129 -4.45 -3.58 -6.70
C ALA A 129 -4.18 -2.09 -6.83
N GLN A 130 -3.98 -1.41 -5.71
CA GLN A 130 -3.75 0.03 -5.71
C GLN A 130 -2.30 0.33 -6.09
N SER A 131 -2.08 1.43 -6.82
CA SER A 131 -0.74 1.83 -7.27
C SER A 131 -0.39 3.29 -6.99
N TRP A 132 0.90 3.50 -6.72
CA TRP A 132 1.48 4.81 -6.45
C TRP A 132 2.75 5.02 -7.25
N TYR A 133 3.01 6.27 -7.59
CA TYR A 133 4.24 6.74 -8.20
C TYR A 133 4.88 7.79 -7.29
N PHE A 134 6.20 7.73 -7.11
CA PHE A 134 6.91 8.73 -6.34
C PHE A 134 7.18 9.99 -7.17
N ASP A 135 6.61 11.12 -6.76
CA ASP A 135 6.88 12.42 -7.37
C ASP A 135 7.80 13.24 -6.44
N PRO A 136 9.05 13.54 -6.85
CA PRO A 136 10.00 14.32 -6.05
C PRO A 136 9.57 15.78 -5.83
N ALA A 137 8.62 16.29 -6.61
CA ALA A 137 8.06 17.64 -6.47
C ALA A 137 6.73 17.67 -5.70
N CYS A 138 6.23 16.52 -5.24
CA CYS A 138 4.96 16.40 -4.54
C CYS A 138 4.94 17.28 -3.29
N PRO A 139 3.96 18.20 -3.15
CA PRO A 139 3.96 19.18 -2.07
C PRO A 139 3.53 18.57 -0.73
N PRO A 140 4.25 18.86 0.37
CA PRO A 140 3.88 18.44 1.71
C PRO A 140 2.83 19.38 2.33
N LEU A 141 1.87 18.83 3.08
CA LEU A 141 0.90 19.57 3.91
C LEU A 141 1.28 19.62 5.39
N GLY A 142 2.53 19.29 5.71
CA GLY A 142 3.05 19.21 7.07
C GLY A 142 4.50 19.69 7.14
N PRO A 143 5.22 19.33 8.21
CA PRO A 143 6.60 19.78 8.43
C PRO A 143 7.64 19.07 7.54
N GLY A 144 7.27 18.03 6.79
CA GLY A 144 8.17 17.31 5.90
C GLY A 144 8.61 18.10 4.67
N THR A 145 9.55 17.53 3.93
CA THR A 145 10.12 18.10 2.70
C THR A 145 9.32 17.67 1.46
N PRO A 146 9.46 18.36 0.31
CA PRO A 146 8.91 17.86 -0.95
C PRO A 146 9.41 16.46 -1.32
N GLY A 147 8.58 15.71 -2.02
CA GLY A 147 8.86 14.35 -2.46
C GLY A 147 7.95 13.33 -1.79
N GLY A 148 6.94 12.85 -2.50
CA GLY A 148 5.89 12.02 -1.92
C GLY A 148 5.22 11.11 -2.94
N TRP A 149 4.48 10.12 -2.43
CA TRP A 149 3.82 9.13 -3.26
C TRP A 149 2.44 9.60 -3.68
N VAL A 150 2.25 9.64 -4.98
CA VAL A 150 1.04 10.07 -5.67
C VAL A 150 0.28 8.84 -6.16
N ARG A 151 -1.03 8.80 -5.92
CA ARG A 151 -1.89 7.72 -6.42
C ARG A 151 -1.94 7.72 -7.95
N ARG A 152 -1.84 6.54 -8.56
CA ARG A 152 -2.00 6.32 -10.01
C ARG A 152 -3.28 5.55 -10.29
N HIS A 153 -3.42 4.40 -9.62
CA HIS A 153 -4.65 3.61 -9.61
C HIS A 153 -5.14 3.46 -8.17
N SER A 154 -6.40 3.82 -7.93
CA SER A 154 -7.01 3.70 -6.61
C SER A 154 -8.48 3.35 -6.74
N ILE A 155 -8.98 2.73 -5.68
CA ILE A 155 -10.38 2.36 -5.52
C ILE A 155 -11.01 3.33 -4.52
N GLU A 156 -12.20 3.82 -4.85
CA GLU A 156 -12.91 4.81 -4.03
C GLU A 156 -13.60 4.19 -2.79
N GLU A 157 -13.58 2.87 -2.65
CA GLU A 157 -14.27 2.15 -1.58
C GLU A 157 -13.47 2.23 -0.26
N ARG A 158 -14.14 2.41 0.89
CA ARG A 158 -13.52 2.28 2.22
C ARG A 158 -13.31 0.84 2.65
N GLY A 159 -12.50 0.69 3.71
CA GLY A 159 -12.35 -0.56 4.46
C GLY A 159 -11.34 -1.52 3.84
N HIS A 160 -10.41 -0.96 3.05
CA HIS A 160 -9.24 -1.68 2.59
C HIS A 160 -8.18 -1.73 3.68
N PRO A 161 -7.22 -2.67 3.58
CA PRO A 161 -6.03 -2.63 4.42
C PRO A 161 -5.27 -1.31 4.27
N VAL A 162 -4.52 -0.94 5.32
CA VAL A 162 -3.60 0.21 5.31
C VAL A 162 -2.18 -0.31 5.17
N GLY A 163 -1.44 0.23 4.19
CA GLY A 163 -0.04 -0.09 3.97
C GLY A 163 0.88 0.81 4.80
N LEU A 164 1.76 0.24 5.61
CA LEU A 164 2.81 0.93 6.35
C LEU A 164 4.18 0.44 5.86
N PHE A 165 4.84 1.25 5.03
CA PHE A 165 6.05 0.81 4.33
C PHE A 165 7.22 1.77 4.53
N GLN A 166 8.36 1.23 4.92
CA GLN A 166 9.64 1.93 4.90
C GLN A 166 10.26 1.78 3.50
N LEU A 167 10.38 2.89 2.76
CA LEU A 167 10.70 2.86 1.33
C LEU A 167 11.88 3.76 0.95
N THR A 168 11.88 5.00 1.41
CA THR A 168 12.81 6.03 0.91
C THR A 168 13.92 6.38 1.89
N ASP A 169 13.71 6.12 3.18
CA ASP A 169 14.53 6.66 4.26
C ASP A 169 14.52 5.75 5.51
N GLN A 170 15.61 5.78 6.28
CA GLN A 170 15.79 4.92 7.45
C GLN A 170 15.00 5.39 8.68
N ASP A 171 14.68 6.68 8.75
CA ASP A 171 14.07 7.30 9.93
C ASP A 171 12.57 7.56 9.74
N SER A 172 11.99 7.14 8.62
CA SER A 172 10.59 7.39 8.29
C SER A 172 9.93 6.24 7.54
N PHE A 173 8.61 6.19 7.60
CA PHE A 173 7.78 5.27 6.84
C PHE A 173 6.58 5.98 6.23
N TRP A 174 6.03 5.36 5.21
CA TRP A 174 4.92 5.84 4.43
C TRP A 174 3.64 5.10 4.79
N VAL A 175 2.54 5.83 4.79
CA VAL A 175 1.18 5.34 5.00
C VAL A 175 0.41 5.45 3.69
N PHE A 176 -0.11 4.31 3.23
CA PHE A 176 -0.87 4.16 2.00
C PHE A 176 -2.26 3.61 2.30
N ALA A 177 -3.29 4.30 1.82
CA ALA A 177 -4.66 3.85 1.91
C ALA A 177 -5.49 4.53 0.81
N THR A 178 -6.77 4.17 0.74
CA THR A 178 -7.76 4.90 -0.06
C THR A 178 -7.87 6.34 0.47
N GLU A 179 -8.38 7.28 -0.33
CA GLU A 179 -8.46 8.69 0.06
C GLU A 179 -9.19 8.89 1.38
N GLU A 180 -10.31 8.19 1.53
CA GLU A 180 -11.15 8.30 2.70
C GLU A 180 -10.52 7.63 3.93
N ASP A 181 -9.96 6.42 3.78
CA ASP A 181 -9.30 5.73 4.89
C ASP A 181 -8.03 6.50 5.32
N LEU A 182 -7.29 7.09 4.37
CA LEU A 182 -6.09 7.88 4.67
C LEU A 182 -6.42 9.17 5.44
N ARG A 183 -7.55 9.83 5.14
CA ARG A 183 -8.03 10.98 5.94
C ARG A 183 -8.29 10.57 7.38
N ASP A 184 -9.02 9.47 7.61
CA ASP A 184 -9.30 9.01 8.97
C ASP A 184 -7.98 8.68 9.73
N VAL A 185 -6.97 8.13 9.03
CA VAL A 185 -5.64 7.86 9.62
C VAL A 185 -4.87 9.14 9.93
N ILE A 186 -4.98 10.18 9.11
CA ILE A 186 -4.39 11.49 9.38
C ILE A 186 -5.00 12.11 10.63
N ASP A 187 -6.32 12.05 10.78
CA ASP A 187 -7.03 12.60 11.95
C ASP A 187 -6.70 11.82 13.23
N LEU A 188 -6.50 10.50 13.12
CA LEU A 188 -5.93 9.69 14.20
C LEU A 188 -4.53 10.17 14.57
N CYS A 189 -3.63 10.39 13.60
CA CYS A 189 -2.28 10.87 13.87
C CYS A 189 -2.28 12.25 14.54
N GLN A 190 -3.16 13.15 14.11
CA GLN A 190 -3.33 14.46 14.76
C GLN A 190 -3.80 14.30 16.22
N SER A 191 -4.72 13.37 16.48
CA SER A 191 -5.18 13.07 17.84
C SER A 191 -4.06 12.50 18.71
N LEU A 192 -3.26 11.57 18.16
CA LEU A 192 -2.12 10.96 18.84
C LEU A 192 -0.99 11.96 19.12
N SER A 193 -0.82 12.99 18.29
CA SER A 193 0.21 14.03 18.47
C SER A 193 0.14 14.75 19.82
N ARG A 194 -1.01 14.73 20.48
CA ARG A 194 -1.23 15.32 21.82
C ARG A 194 -0.59 14.50 22.94
N PHE A 195 -0.34 13.20 22.71
CA PHE A 195 0.04 12.25 23.76
C PHE A 195 1.26 11.39 23.42
N ARG A 196 1.60 11.26 22.13
CA ARG A 196 2.67 10.39 21.62
C ARG A 196 3.69 11.21 20.83
N ALA A 197 4.97 10.85 21.00
CA ALA A 197 6.07 11.51 20.28
C ALA A 197 6.02 11.21 18.77
N GLY A 198 6.61 12.10 17.98
CA GLY A 198 6.76 11.93 16.52
C GLY A 198 5.51 12.28 15.70
N PHE A 199 4.29 12.01 16.20
CA PHE A 199 3.05 12.21 15.41
C PHE A 199 2.77 13.66 15.02
N ALA A 200 3.33 14.64 15.74
CA ALA A 200 3.30 16.05 15.32
C ALA A 200 4.07 16.32 14.01
N GLN A 201 4.88 15.35 13.54
CA GLN A 201 5.63 15.40 12.28
C GLN A 201 4.91 14.68 11.13
N ALA A 202 3.69 14.18 11.35
CA ALA A 202 2.86 13.60 10.30
C ALA A 202 2.76 14.56 9.10
N THR A 203 3.19 14.11 7.93
CA THR A 203 3.23 14.93 6.73
C THR A 203 2.42 14.27 5.63
N PRO A 204 1.17 14.71 5.40
CA PRO A 204 0.39 14.32 4.24
C PRO A 204 0.98 14.93 2.96
N TYR A 205 0.85 14.25 1.82
CA TYR A 205 1.31 14.70 0.51
C TYR A 205 0.15 14.78 -0.47
N LEU A 206 0.02 15.92 -1.16
CA LEU A 206 -1.05 16.15 -2.13
C LEU A 206 -0.67 15.63 -3.51
N GLY A 207 -1.55 14.78 -4.06
CA GLY A 207 -1.53 14.40 -5.46
C GLY A 207 -1.95 15.53 -6.40
N PRO A 208 -1.83 15.31 -7.72
CA PRO A 208 -2.15 16.28 -8.77
C PRO A 208 -3.66 16.58 -8.89
N ASP A 209 -4.49 15.77 -8.23
CA ASP A 209 -5.94 15.90 -8.13
C ASP A 209 -6.38 16.67 -6.87
N ASP A 210 -5.45 17.32 -6.17
CA ASP A 210 -5.66 18.00 -4.89
C ASP A 210 -6.16 17.07 -3.76
N THR A 211 -5.97 15.74 -3.90
CA THR A 211 -6.29 14.77 -2.85
C THR A 211 -5.02 14.26 -2.16
N VAL A 212 -5.13 13.85 -0.89
CA VAL A 212 -3.96 13.33 -0.17
C VAL A 212 -3.68 11.90 -0.63
N GLY A 213 -2.54 11.68 -1.30
CA GLY A 213 -2.16 10.38 -1.87
C GLY A 213 -1.43 9.45 -0.91
N SER A 214 -0.65 10.03 0.00
CA SER A 214 0.14 9.31 1.02
C SER A 214 0.45 10.22 2.21
N MET A 215 0.96 9.64 3.29
CA MET A 215 1.47 10.38 4.45
C MET A 215 2.80 9.78 4.89
N ALA A 216 3.79 10.62 5.21
CA ALA A 216 5.02 10.19 5.87
C ALA A 216 4.97 10.43 7.38
N LEU A 217 5.55 9.51 8.14
CA LEU A 217 5.69 9.57 9.59
C LEU A 217 7.11 9.14 10.01
N PRO A 218 7.67 9.70 11.08
CA PRO A 218 8.91 9.20 11.66
C PRO A 218 8.75 7.76 12.19
N LEU A 219 9.80 6.94 12.09
CA LEU A 219 9.78 5.52 12.44
C LEU A 219 9.35 5.25 13.88
N ILE A 220 9.63 6.17 14.82
CA ILE A 220 9.17 6.08 16.22
C ILE A 220 7.65 5.99 16.36
N CYS A 221 6.87 6.41 15.36
CA CYS A 221 5.42 6.35 15.35
C CYS A 221 4.87 4.97 14.97
N ARG A 222 5.69 4.09 14.36
CA ARG A 222 5.27 2.82 13.74
C ARG A 222 4.42 1.98 14.67
N ASP A 223 4.98 1.57 15.81
CA ASP A 223 4.35 0.59 16.69
C ASP A 223 3.05 1.14 17.30
N SER A 224 3.04 2.42 17.68
CA SER A 224 1.85 3.08 18.23
C SER A 224 0.75 3.25 17.18
N LEU A 225 1.09 3.58 15.93
CA LEU A 225 0.09 3.69 14.86
C LEU A 225 -0.51 2.31 14.55
N MET A 226 0.35 1.30 14.40
CA MET A 226 -0.08 -0.07 14.11
C MET A 226 -1.02 -0.60 15.20
N GLU A 227 -0.68 -0.41 16.48
CA GLU A 227 -1.52 -0.80 17.61
C GLU A 227 -2.91 -0.14 17.54
N GLU A 228 -2.98 1.18 17.29
CA GLU A 228 -4.23 1.92 17.23
C GLU A 228 -5.11 1.51 16.03
N LEU A 229 -4.50 1.18 14.89
CA LEU A 229 -5.21 0.65 13.72
C LEU A 229 -5.81 -0.73 14.00
N VAL A 230 -5.01 -1.63 14.59
CA VAL A 230 -5.45 -2.99 14.94
C VAL A 230 -6.57 -2.96 15.99
N ILE A 231 -6.49 -2.11 17.01
CA ILE A 231 -7.55 -1.94 18.02
C ILE A 231 -8.88 -1.52 17.37
N ARG A 232 -8.83 -0.76 16.27
CA ARG A 232 -10.01 -0.33 15.50
C ARG A 232 -10.45 -1.35 14.44
N GLY A 233 -9.78 -2.51 14.37
CA GLY A 233 -10.08 -3.57 13.41
C GLY A 233 -9.64 -3.24 11.99
N VAL A 234 -8.67 -2.36 11.82
CA VAL A 234 -8.04 -2.08 10.52
C VAL A 234 -6.93 -3.10 10.29
N ASP A 235 -7.00 -3.80 9.16
CA ASP A 235 -5.93 -4.65 8.69
C ASP A 235 -4.77 -3.80 8.20
N VAL A 236 -3.56 -4.21 8.57
CA VAL A 236 -2.33 -3.51 8.23
C VAL A 236 -1.44 -4.43 7.41
N GLU A 237 -0.93 -3.91 6.31
CA GLU A 237 0.14 -4.52 5.52
C GLU A 237 1.42 -3.76 5.82
N THR A 238 2.52 -4.46 6.10
CA THR A 238 3.77 -3.82 6.57
C THR A 238 4.96 -4.24 5.74
N MET A 239 5.96 -3.37 5.63
CA MET A 239 7.30 -3.68 5.10
C MET A 239 8.27 -2.69 5.74
N PHE A 240 9.15 -3.17 6.60
CA PHE A 240 10.14 -2.34 7.30
C PHE A 240 11.54 -2.91 7.09
N TRP A 241 12.55 -2.03 7.15
CA TRP A 241 13.95 -2.44 7.13
C TRP A 241 14.31 -2.80 8.57
N GLU A 242 14.56 -4.08 8.84
CA GLU A 242 15.02 -4.54 10.15
C GLU A 242 16.55 -4.46 10.26
#